data_AF-A0A957F7Z4-F1
#
_entry.id   AF-A0A957F7Z4-F1
#
_cell.length_a   1.000
_cell.length_b   1.000
_cell.length_c   1.000
_cell.angle_alpha   90.00
_cell.angle_beta   90.00
_cell.angle_gamma   90.00
#
_symmetry.space_group_name_H-M   'P 1'
#
loop_
_entity.id
_entity.type
_entity.pdbx_description
1 polymer ?
#
loop_
_entity_poly.entity_id
_entity_poly.type
_entity_poly.pdbx_seq_one_letter_code
_entity_poly.pdbx_strand_id
1 'polypeptide(L)'
;MPETHSALALAAEDTWEAGELAMLDEIVTAVVGALDRQGLNGRELLDGYQFRRQPGEYLVDRPGDIALVNHATQEITLADAAFKRLRGFYIIHELGHVVDWRTGRQLSATFHARIGSDLENQATADGFWLNLHARDDLEEATADAFALWIMAAYAPGYRPVFAYTPLTADYEGLKAALAASLAALPRP
;
A
#
# COMPACT_ATOMS: atom_id res chain seq x y z
N MET A 1 -7.25 26.72 -12.73
CA MET A 1 -6.41 25.55 -12.39
C MET A 1 -7.27 24.32 -12.59
N PRO A 2 -6.81 23.25 -13.25
CA PRO A 2 -7.62 22.05 -13.36
C PRO A 2 -7.83 21.51 -11.94
N GLU A 3 -9.09 21.30 -11.55
CA GLU A 3 -9.43 20.65 -10.30
C GLU A 3 -8.89 19.22 -10.38
N THR A 4 -7.83 18.92 -9.64
CA THR A 4 -7.33 17.56 -9.50
C THR A 4 -8.39 16.74 -8.78
N HIS A 5 -9.08 15.87 -9.52
CA HIS A 5 -10.06 14.90 -9.02
C HIS A 5 -9.44 13.74 -8.20
N SER A 6 -8.20 13.93 -7.74
CA SER A 6 -7.47 12.96 -6.92
C SER A 6 -8.09 12.92 -5.53
N ALA A 7 -8.33 11.73 -5.00
CA ALA A 7 -8.78 11.54 -3.61
C ALA A 7 -7.73 12.03 -2.58
N LEU A 8 -6.52 12.34 -3.04
CA LEU A 8 -5.40 12.83 -2.25
C LEU A 8 -4.92 14.17 -2.81
N ALA A 9 -4.70 15.13 -1.92
CA ALA A 9 -4.14 16.43 -2.26
C ALA A 9 -2.62 16.33 -2.50
N LEU A 10 -2.06 17.34 -3.16
CA LEU A 10 -0.61 17.57 -3.22
C LEU A 10 -0.31 18.77 -2.33
N ALA A 11 0.78 18.72 -1.58
CA ALA A 11 1.16 19.88 -0.79
C ALA A 11 1.60 21.04 -1.69
N ALA A 12 1.06 22.23 -1.40
CA ALA A 12 1.10 23.39 -2.28
C ALA A 12 2.51 23.94 -2.56
N GLU A 13 3.49 23.63 -1.72
CA GLU A 13 4.86 24.14 -1.80
C GLU A 13 5.80 23.22 -2.59
N ASP A 14 5.34 22.02 -2.95
CA ASP A 14 6.19 21.01 -3.57
C ASP A 14 6.17 21.11 -5.10
N THR A 15 7.35 20.97 -5.71
CA THR A 15 7.50 20.95 -7.18
C THR A 15 7.47 19.52 -7.69
N TRP A 16 6.54 19.21 -8.60
CA TRP A 16 6.36 17.89 -9.19
C TRP A 16 6.58 17.92 -10.70
N GLU A 17 7.21 16.89 -11.24
CA GLU A 17 7.29 16.69 -12.68
C GLU A 17 5.95 16.16 -13.23
N ALA A 18 5.63 16.51 -14.46
CA ALA A 18 4.36 16.09 -15.08
C ALA A 18 4.18 14.56 -15.13
N GLY A 19 5.27 13.81 -15.33
CA GLY A 19 5.23 12.34 -15.34
C GLY A 19 4.95 11.74 -13.96
N GLU A 20 5.41 12.40 -12.89
CA GLU A 20 5.18 11.97 -11.51
C GLU A 20 3.73 12.24 -11.11
N LEU A 21 3.21 13.42 -11.46
CA LEU A 21 1.79 13.75 -11.27
C LEU A 21 0.87 12.76 -11.96
N ALA A 22 1.18 12.41 -13.22
CA ALA A 22 0.41 11.41 -13.97
C ALA A 22 0.46 10.03 -13.30
N MET A 23 1.64 9.62 -12.81
CA MET A 23 1.79 8.35 -12.08
C MET A 23 0.99 8.34 -10.77
N LEU A 24 1.04 9.42 -9.99
CA LEU A 24 0.28 9.53 -8.74
C LEU A 24 -1.23 9.49 -9.02
N ASP A 25 -1.72 10.24 -10.00
CA ASP A 25 -3.14 10.22 -10.37
C ASP A 25 -3.60 8.83 -10.84
N GLU A 26 -2.77 8.15 -11.65
CA GLU A 26 -3.03 6.78 -12.07
C GLU A 26 -3.11 5.84 -10.86
N ILE A 27 -2.15 5.89 -9.93
CA ILE A 27 -2.10 5.08 -8.72
C ILE A 27 -3.29 5.35 -7.77
N VAL A 28 -3.70 6.61 -7.61
CA VAL A 28 -4.82 6.94 -6.71
C VAL A 28 -6.14 6.50 -7.32
N THR A 29 -6.37 6.82 -8.60
CA THR A 29 -7.52 6.33 -9.36
C THR A 29 -7.60 4.81 -9.28
N ALA A 30 -6.43 4.19 -9.38
CA ALA A 30 -6.26 2.77 -9.31
C ALA A 30 -6.73 2.16 -7.98
N VAL A 31 -6.20 2.69 -6.87
CA VAL A 31 -6.53 2.24 -5.53
C VAL A 31 -8.01 2.46 -5.22
N VAL A 32 -8.53 3.66 -5.50
CA VAL A 32 -9.95 4.00 -5.29
C VAL A 32 -10.86 3.04 -6.04
N GLY A 33 -10.63 2.85 -7.34
CA GLY A 33 -11.47 1.97 -8.14
C GLY A 33 -11.41 0.50 -7.70
N ALA A 34 -10.29 0.04 -7.14
CA ALA A 34 -10.17 -1.31 -6.61
C ALA A 34 -10.94 -1.47 -5.28
N LEU A 35 -10.84 -0.49 -4.37
CA LEU A 35 -11.59 -0.45 -3.11
C LEU A 35 -13.11 -0.36 -3.36
N ASP A 36 -13.53 0.49 -4.30
CA ASP A 36 -14.93 0.66 -4.69
C ASP A 36 -15.52 -0.65 -5.22
N ARG A 37 -14.75 -1.42 -6.01
CA ARG A 37 -15.16 -2.77 -6.46
C ARG A 37 -15.28 -3.78 -5.31
N GLN A 38 -14.61 -3.57 -4.19
CA GLN A 38 -14.79 -4.35 -2.96
C GLN A 38 -15.95 -3.85 -2.10
N GLY A 39 -16.70 -2.84 -2.56
CA GLY A 39 -17.83 -2.22 -1.86
C GLY A 39 -17.39 -1.28 -0.72
N LEU A 40 -16.14 -0.85 -0.71
CA LEU A 40 -15.62 0.16 0.23
C LEU A 40 -15.69 1.53 -0.45
N ASN A 41 -15.83 2.61 0.32
CA ASN A 41 -15.72 3.95 -0.24
C ASN A 41 -14.25 4.36 -0.31
N GLY A 42 -13.59 4.08 -1.44
CA GLY A 42 -12.14 4.30 -1.59
C GLY A 42 -11.74 5.76 -1.42
N ARG A 43 -12.59 6.70 -1.85
CA ARG A 43 -12.33 8.15 -1.69
C ARG A 43 -12.35 8.57 -0.24
N GLU A 44 -13.36 8.12 0.52
CA GLU A 44 -13.49 8.43 1.95
C GLU A 44 -12.35 7.84 2.78
N LEU A 45 -11.87 6.64 2.43
CA LEU A 45 -10.72 6.03 3.09
C LEU A 45 -9.44 6.84 2.89
N LEU A 46 -9.25 7.48 1.73
CA LEU A 46 -8.06 8.28 1.45
C LEU A 46 -8.21 9.76 1.78
N ASP A 47 -9.42 10.23 2.11
CA ASP A 47 -9.72 11.64 2.31
C ASP A 47 -8.81 12.29 3.37
N GLY A 48 -8.48 13.57 3.18
CA GLY A 48 -7.61 14.36 4.05
C GLY A 48 -6.11 14.02 3.99
N TYR A 49 -5.71 12.90 3.39
CA TYR A 49 -4.28 12.63 3.17
C TYR A 49 -3.73 13.42 1.98
N GLN A 50 -2.44 13.74 2.03
CA GLN A 50 -1.75 14.43 0.94
C GLN A 50 -0.37 13.84 0.64
N PHE A 51 0.06 13.91 -0.61
CA PHE A 51 1.45 13.60 -0.97
C PHE A 51 2.37 14.80 -0.70
N ARG A 52 3.53 14.50 -0.13
CA ARG A 52 4.66 15.42 0.06
C ARG A 52 5.84 14.94 -0.77
N ARG A 53 6.52 15.86 -1.45
CA ARG A 53 7.79 15.56 -2.09
C ARG A 53 8.93 15.89 -1.15
N GLN A 54 9.91 15.00 -1.06
CA GLN A 54 11.20 15.31 -0.47
C GLN A 54 12.32 15.10 -1.50
N PRO A 55 13.15 16.12 -1.78
CA PRO A 55 14.32 15.95 -2.62
C PRO A 55 15.30 14.92 -2.04
N GLY A 56 15.95 14.16 -2.91
CA GLY A 56 16.95 13.15 -2.55
C GLY A 56 16.52 11.72 -2.86
N GLU A 57 17.50 10.82 -2.90
CA GLU A 57 17.25 9.41 -3.20
C GLU A 57 16.52 8.67 -2.05
N TYR A 58 16.66 9.12 -0.81
CA TYR A 58 16.03 8.52 0.36
C TYR A 58 15.42 9.60 1.25
N LEU A 59 14.50 9.19 2.14
CA LEU A 59 13.91 10.07 3.13
C LEU A 59 14.98 10.58 4.11
N VAL A 60 14.89 11.86 4.47
CA VAL A 60 15.77 12.45 5.48
C VAL A 60 15.44 11.78 6.82
N ASP A 61 16.48 11.46 7.59
CA ASP A 61 16.38 10.76 8.88
C ASP A 61 15.91 9.29 8.82
N ARG A 62 15.70 8.71 7.63
CA ARG A 62 15.39 7.29 7.44
C ARG A 62 16.20 6.65 6.30
N PRO A 63 17.47 6.28 6.57
CA PRO A 63 18.33 5.71 5.54
C PRO A 63 17.76 4.42 4.94
N GLY A 64 17.51 4.43 3.63
CA GLY A 64 16.96 3.29 2.90
C GLY A 64 15.48 3.43 2.52
N ASP A 65 14.73 4.25 3.25
CA ASP A 65 13.31 4.47 3.00
C ASP A 65 13.12 5.47 1.86
N ILE A 66 12.13 5.24 1.01
CA ILE A 66 11.83 6.09 -0.15
C ILE A 66 10.39 6.61 -0.18
N ALA A 67 9.53 6.04 0.66
CA ALA A 67 8.16 6.46 0.89
C ALA A 67 7.84 6.24 2.38
N LEU A 68 6.97 7.08 2.94
CA LEU A 68 6.52 6.94 4.33
C LEU A 68 5.21 7.69 4.54
N VAL A 69 4.25 7.03 5.17
CA VAL A 69 3.05 7.66 5.73
C VAL A 69 3.27 8.17 7.15
N ASN A 70 2.74 9.35 7.43
CA ASN A 70 2.58 9.90 8.77
C ASN A 70 1.09 10.13 9.05
N HIS A 71 0.49 9.27 9.87
CA HIS A 71 -0.93 9.36 10.21
C HIS A 71 -1.29 10.56 11.08
N ALA A 72 -0.33 11.13 11.83
CA ALA A 72 -0.57 12.29 12.68
C ALA A 72 -0.70 13.58 11.85
N THR A 73 0.08 13.70 10.77
CA THR A 73 -0.01 14.84 9.84
C THR A 73 -0.85 14.55 8.59
N GLN A 74 -1.25 13.29 8.39
CA GLN A 74 -1.95 12.81 7.20
C GLN A 74 -1.15 13.03 5.91
N GLU A 75 0.16 12.80 5.97
CA GLU A 75 1.07 13.02 4.86
C GLU A 75 1.70 11.71 4.39
N ILE A 76 1.85 11.55 3.08
CA ILE A 76 2.64 10.49 2.46
C ILE A 76 3.85 11.16 1.82
N THR A 77 5.02 11.03 2.44
CA THR A 77 6.26 11.63 1.96
C THR A 77 6.94 10.71 0.97
N LEU A 78 7.29 11.24 -0.21
CA LEU A 78 7.93 10.51 -1.29
C LEU A 78 9.29 11.13 -1.60
N ALA A 79 10.35 10.33 -1.49
CA ALA A 79 11.68 10.69 -1.99
C ALA A 79 11.69 10.68 -3.53
N ASP A 80 12.68 11.31 -4.18
CA ASP A 80 12.84 11.25 -5.65
C ASP A 80 12.93 9.79 -6.14
N ALA A 81 13.40 8.90 -5.26
CA ALA A 81 13.43 7.50 -5.58
C ALA A 81 12.06 6.83 -5.72
N ALA A 82 10.98 7.37 -5.17
CA ALA A 82 9.66 6.75 -5.34
C ALA A 82 9.19 6.66 -6.81
N PHE A 83 9.83 7.37 -7.75
CA PHE A 83 9.38 7.49 -9.14
C PHE A 83 10.20 6.71 -10.19
N LYS A 84 11.33 6.10 -9.82
CA LYS A 84 12.10 5.26 -10.79
C LYS A 84 11.45 3.86 -10.97
N ARG A 85 11.97 3.06 -11.91
CA ARG A 85 11.41 1.73 -12.29
C ARG A 85 11.15 0.82 -11.06
N LEU A 86 9.96 0.21 -11.00
CA LEU A 86 9.41 -0.60 -9.88
C LEU A 86 8.90 0.16 -8.64
N ARG A 87 9.06 1.50 -8.55
CA ARG A 87 8.79 2.24 -7.30
C ARG A 87 7.34 2.71 -7.07
N GLY A 88 6.45 2.57 -8.05
CA GLY A 88 5.00 2.70 -7.82
C GLY A 88 4.47 1.73 -6.76
N PHE A 89 5.15 0.59 -6.57
CA PHE A 89 4.85 -0.35 -5.49
C PHE A 89 4.87 0.33 -4.10
N TYR A 90 5.91 1.10 -3.78
CA TYR A 90 6.07 1.71 -2.45
C TYR A 90 5.02 2.80 -2.20
N ILE A 91 4.62 3.53 -3.24
CA ILE A 91 3.52 4.49 -3.14
C ILE A 91 2.22 3.75 -2.78
N ILE A 92 1.93 2.62 -3.44
CA ILE A 92 0.75 1.82 -3.14
C ILE A 92 0.85 1.15 -1.76
N HIS A 93 2.04 0.73 -1.34
CA HIS A 93 2.30 0.19 -0.02
C HIS A 93 1.90 1.21 1.06
N GLU A 94 2.35 2.47 0.96
CA GLU A 94 1.93 3.52 1.91
C GLU A 94 0.41 3.75 1.89
N LEU A 95 -0.24 3.63 0.73
CA LEU A 95 -1.71 3.69 0.65
C LEU A 95 -2.38 2.51 1.36
N GLY A 96 -1.73 1.34 1.38
CA GLY A 96 -2.15 0.19 2.19
C GLY A 96 -2.16 0.52 3.68
N HIS A 97 -1.10 1.17 4.18
CA HIS A 97 -1.04 1.67 5.57
C HIS A 97 -2.17 2.65 5.88
N VAL A 98 -2.44 3.60 4.97
CA VAL A 98 -3.57 4.55 5.13
C VAL A 98 -4.90 3.82 5.25
N VAL A 99 -5.16 2.84 4.37
CA VAL A 99 -6.41 2.06 4.39
C VAL A 99 -6.53 1.25 5.68
N ASP A 100 -5.48 0.56 6.11
CA ASP A 100 -5.51 -0.21 7.34
C ASP A 100 -5.74 0.69 8.57
N TRP A 101 -5.04 1.82 8.66
CA TRP A 101 -5.27 2.82 9.71
C TRP A 101 -6.73 3.31 9.74
N ARG A 102 -7.28 3.66 8.58
CA ARG A 102 -8.65 4.19 8.43
C ARG A 102 -9.74 3.18 8.76
N THR A 103 -9.43 1.89 8.61
CA THR A 103 -10.32 0.79 9.02
C THR A 103 -10.14 0.42 10.50
N GLY A 104 -9.36 1.20 11.27
CA GLY A 104 -9.10 0.91 12.68
C GLY A 104 -8.28 -0.36 12.88
N ARG A 105 -7.35 -0.64 11.95
CA ARG A 105 -6.51 -1.86 11.92
C ARG A 105 -7.29 -3.16 11.73
N GLN A 106 -8.53 -3.09 11.24
CA GLN A 106 -9.35 -4.27 11.00
C GLN A 106 -8.92 -5.04 9.75
N LEU A 107 -8.32 -4.37 8.77
CA LEU A 107 -7.80 -5.03 7.56
C LEU A 107 -6.65 -5.98 7.93
N SER A 108 -5.63 -5.48 8.64
CA SER A 108 -4.51 -6.30 9.12
C SER A 108 -5.00 -7.42 10.04
N ALA A 109 -5.84 -7.12 11.03
CA ALA A 109 -6.40 -8.14 11.92
C ALA A 109 -7.13 -9.27 11.17
N THR A 110 -7.98 -8.92 10.20
CA THR A 110 -8.73 -9.91 9.40
C THR A 110 -7.82 -10.69 8.46
N PHE A 111 -6.84 -10.01 7.85
CA PHE A 111 -5.88 -10.62 6.94
C PHE A 111 -5.02 -11.66 7.64
N HIS A 112 -4.42 -11.30 8.77
CA HIS A 112 -3.58 -12.19 9.57
C HIS A 112 -4.36 -13.41 10.11
N ALA A 113 -5.61 -13.20 10.54
CA ALA A 113 -6.49 -14.31 10.95
C ALA A 113 -6.76 -15.30 9.80
N ARG A 114 -6.83 -14.84 8.55
CA ARG A 114 -7.09 -15.69 7.39
C ARG A 114 -5.88 -16.48 6.92
N ILE A 115 -4.70 -15.86 6.92
CA ILE A 115 -3.46 -16.53 6.50
C ILE A 115 -2.88 -17.42 7.61
N GLY A 116 -3.50 -17.44 8.80
CA GLY A 116 -3.04 -18.25 9.93
C GLY A 116 -1.71 -17.78 10.50
N SER A 117 -1.41 -16.49 10.37
CA SER A 117 -0.26 -15.86 11.03
C SER A 117 -0.72 -15.35 12.39
N ASP A 118 -0.80 -16.22 13.37
CA ASP A 118 -0.66 -15.79 14.76
C ASP A 118 0.85 -15.79 15.07
N LEU A 119 1.29 -14.90 15.97
CA LEU A 119 2.71 -14.82 16.37
C LEU A 119 3.25 -16.13 17.00
N GLU A 120 2.40 -17.15 17.14
CA GLU A 120 2.61 -18.37 17.93
C GLU A 120 2.65 -19.66 17.08
N ASN A 121 2.04 -19.71 15.88
CA ASN A 121 2.01 -20.92 15.04
C ASN A 121 2.92 -20.84 13.80
N GLN A 122 3.48 -22.00 13.46
CA GLN A 122 4.18 -22.22 12.21
C GLN A 122 3.15 -22.12 11.08
N ALA A 123 3.19 -21.03 10.30
CA ALA A 123 2.26 -20.85 9.18
C ALA A 123 2.40 -21.94 8.12
N THR A 124 1.33 -22.07 7.33
CA THR A 124 1.35 -22.75 6.03
C THR A 124 2.45 -22.19 5.11
N ALA A 125 2.81 -22.90 4.03
CA ALA A 125 3.85 -22.45 3.09
C ALA A 125 3.59 -21.02 2.54
N ASP A 126 2.32 -20.62 2.40
CA ASP A 126 1.89 -19.30 1.92
C ASP A 126 2.17 -18.20 2.96
N GLY A 127 2.06 -18.55 4.24
CA GLY A 127 2.37 -17.66 5.35
C GLY A 127 3.84 -17.64 5.74
N PHE A 128 4.76 -18.33 5.05
CA PHE A 128 6.18 -18.32 5.43
C PHE A 128 6.85 -16.96 5.17
N TRP A 129 6.60 -16.33 4.02
CA TRP A 129 7.12 -14.99 3.71
C TRP A 129 6.45 -13.93 4.58
N LEU A 130 5.12 -14.02 4.72
CA LEU A 130 4.39 -13.13 5.61
C LEU A 130 4.79 -13.32 7.05
N ASN A 131 5.02 -14.53 7.56
CA ASN A 131 5.52 -14.75 8.92
C ASN A 131 6.94 -14.22 9.13
N LEU A 132 7.76 -14.11 8.09
CA LEU A 132 9.09 -13.53 8.21
C LEU A 132 9.02 -12.01 8.39
N HIS A 133 8.07 -11.33 7.72
CA HIS A 133 7.82 -9.90 7.89
C HIS A 133 6.90 -9.58 9.08
N ALA A 134 5.80 -10.33 9.25
CA ALA A 134 4.81 -10.24 10.34
C ALA A 134 5.36 -10.53 11.74
N ARG A 135 6.48 -11.26 11.85
CA ARG A 135 7.19 -11.44 13.13
C ARG A 135 7.76 -10.14 13.67
N ASP A 136 8.10 -9.22 12.77
CA ASP A 136 8.70 -7.94 13.11
C ASP A 136 7.67 -6.80 12.97
N ASP A 137 6.76 -6.86 11.99
CA ASP A 137 5.70 -5.88 11.77
C ASP A 137 4.50 -6.44 10.95
N LEU A 138 3.35 -6.61 11.60
CA LEU A 138 2.10 -7.06 10.97
C LEU A 138 1.52 -6.01 9.99
N GLU A 139 1.78 -4.74 10.26
CA GLU A 139 1.27 -3.63 9.46
C GLU A 139 1.92 -3.64 8.07
N GLU A 140 3.25 -3.73 8.04
CA GLU A 140 4.08 -3.78 6.83
C GLU A 140 3.69 -4.96 5.93
N ALA A 141 3.48 -6.14 6.54
CA ALA A 141 3.07 -7.34 5.82
C ALA A 141 1.69 -7.18 5.14
N THR A 142 0.77 -6.46 5.80
CA THR A 142 -0.54 -6.13 5.24
C THR A 142 -0.44 -5.10 4.11
N ALA A 143 0.40 -4.07 4.28
CA ALA A 143 0.65 -3.04 3.27
C ALA A 143 1.30 -3.61 2.00
N ASP A 144 2.25 -4.55 2.15
CA ASP A 144 2.82 -5.27 1.02
C ASP A 144 1.80 -6.13 0.28
N ALA A 145 0.96 -6.87 1.02
CA ALA A 145 -0.12 -7.64 0.44
C ALA A 145 -1.11 -6.74 -0.32
N PHE A 146 -1.39 -5.55 0.23
CA PHE A 146 -2.21 -4.54 -0.41
C PHE A 146 -1.62 -4.05 -1.73
N ALA A 147 -0.34 -3.69 -1.73
CA ALA A 147 0.35 -3.27 -2.93
C ALA A 147 0.39 -4.37 -3.99
N LEU A 148 0.63 -5.62 -3.60
CA LEU A 148 0.55 -6.78 -4.49
C LEU A 148 -0.84 -6.95 -5.13
N TRP A 149 -1.90 -6.82 -4.33
CA TRP A 149 -3.28 -6.97 -4.79
C TRP A 149 -3.66 -5.88 -5.79
N ILE A 150 -3.33 -4.62 -5.51
CA ILE A 150 -3.52 -3.51 -6.44
C ILE A 150 -2.70 -3.74 -7.71
N MET A 151 -1.39 -3.98 -7.60
CA MET A 151 -0.51 -4.13 -8.77
C MET A 151 -0.95 -5.28 -9.70
N ALA A 152 -1.50 -6.37 -9.15
CA ALA A 152 -2.07 -7.45 -9.96
C ALA A 152 -3.35 -7.05 -10.71
N ALA A 153 -4.11 -6.08 -10.20
CA ALA A 153 -5.26 -5.51 -10.90
C ALA A 153 -4.83 -4.50 -12.00
N TYR A 154 -3.70 -3.80 -11.82
CA TYR A 154 -3.19 -2.79 -12.77
C TYR A 154 -2.35 -3.36 -13.91
N ALA A 155 -1.48 -4.32 -13.60
CA ALA A 155 -0.52 -4.85 -14.54
C ALA A 155 -0.54 -6.38 -14.49
N PRO A 156 -1.46 -7.04 -15.22
CA PRO A 156 -1.56 -8.50 -15.26
C PRO A 156 -0.22 -9.10 -15.72
N GLY A 157 0.47 -9.78 -14.80
CA GLY A 157 1.81 -10.36 -15.04
C GLY A 157 2.96 -9.64 -14.32
N TYR A 158 2.72 -8.49 -13.70
CA TYR A 158 3.67 -7.89 -12.77
C TYR A 158 3.75 -8.74 -11.50
N ARG A 159 4.94 -9.27 -11.22
CA ARG A 159 5.29 -9.89 -9.94
C ARG A 159 6.47 -9.10 -9.39
N PRO A 160 6.28 -8.27 -8.34
CA PRO A 160 7.43 -7.64 -7.72
C PRO A 160 8.34 -8.75 -7.19
N VAL A 161 9.62 -8.66 -7.53
CA VAL A 161 10.64 -9.53 -6.96
C VAL A 161 11.23 -8.75 -5.81
N PHE A 162 10.77 -9.00 -4.58
CA PHE A 162 11.45 -8.46 -3.41
C PHE A 162 12.70 -9.29 -3.13
N ALA A 163 13.73 -8.63 -2.64
CA ALA A 163 14.88 -9.34 -2.11
C ALA A 163 14.39 -10.24 -0.97
N TYR A 164 14.85 -11.48 -0.94
CA TYR A 164 14.53 -12.46 0.11
C TYR A 164 13.08 -12.99 0.14
N THR A 165 12.19 -12.61 -0.78
CA THR A 165 10.92 -13.33 -0.95
C THR A 165 11.20 -14.71 -1.55
N PRO A 166 10.80 -15.81 -0.87
CA PRO A 166 10.94 -17.13 -1.43
C PRO A 166 10.23 -17.23 -2.78
N LEU A 167 10.86 -17.89 -3.75
CA LEU A 167 10.24 -18.25 -5.03
C LEU A 167 8.93 -19.05 -4.88
N THR A 168 8.70 -19.62 -3.70
CA THR A 168 7.51 -20.41 -3.33
C THR A 168 6.38 -19.58 -2.73
N ALA A 169 6.52 -18.25 -2.60
CA ALA A 169 5.45 -17.40 -2.10
C ALA A 169 4.22 -17.50 -3.03
N ASP A 170 3.08 -17.96 -2.49
CA ASP A 170 1.82 -18.04 -3.23
C ASP A 170 1.17 -16.66 -3.31
N TYR A 171 1.66 -15.85 -4.25
CA TYR A 171 1.09 -14.53 -4.55
C TYR A 171 -0.41 -14.59 -4.86
N GLU A 172 -0.93 -15.67 -5.42
CA GLU A 172 -2.38 -15.78 -5.69
C GLU A 172 -3.15 -16.01 -4.39
N GLY A 173 -2.64 -16.87 -3.51
CA GLY A 173 -3.14 -17.06 -2.15
C GLY A 173 -3.17 -15.77 -1.35
N LEU A 174 -2.09 -14.98 -1.36
CA LEU A 174 -2.02 -13.69 -0.64
C LEU A 174 -3.05 -12.68 -1.16
N LYS A 175 -3.16 -12.54 -2.48
CA LYS A 175 -4.15 -11.66 -3.10
C LYS A 175 -5.58 -12.08 -2.79
N ALA A 176 -5.87 -13.38 -2.81
CA ALA A 176 -7.18 -13.92 -2.48
C ALA A 176 -7.53 -13.68 -1.00
N ALA A 177 -6.57 -13.91 -0.10
CA ALA A 177 -6.74 -13.67 1.33
C ALA A 177 -6.98 -12.18 1.63
N LEU A 178 -6.23 -11.28 1.00
CA LEU A 178 -6.46 -9.84 1.17
C LEU A 178 -7.81 -9.40 0.61
N ALA A 179 -8.17 -9.84 -0.60
CA ALA A 179 -9.47 -9.52 -1.19
C ALA A 179 -10.63 -9.98 -0.28
N ALA A 180 -10.54 -11.19 0.29
CA ALA A 180 -11.51 -11.69 1.25
C ALA A 180 -11.51 -10.91 2.58
N SER A 181 -10.37 -10.35 2.98
CA SER A 181 -10.25 -9.50 4.17
C SER A 181 -10.95 -8.16 3.98
N LEU A 182 -10.67 -7.48 2.86
CA LEU A 182 -11.35 -6.24 2.46
C LEU A 182 -12.87 -6.44 2.35
N ALA A 183 -13.31 -7.56 1.79
CA ALA A 183 -14.73 -7.87 1.66
C ALA A 183 -15.45 -8.07 2.99
N ALA A 184 -14.72 -8.47 4.04
CA ALA A 184 -15.25 -8.74 5.38
C ALA A 184 -15.25 -7.53 6.32
N LEU A 185 -14.67 -6.40 5.89
CA LEU A 185 -14.69 -5.18 6.69
C LEU A 185 -16.14 -4.68 6.89
N PRO A 186 -16.46 -4.10 8.06
CA PRO A 186 -17.73 -3.44 8.29
C PRO A 186 -17.98 -2.37 7.24
N ARG A 187 -19.21 -2.29 6.76
CA ARG A 187 -19.62 -1.21 5.85
C ARG A 187 -20.08 -0.02 6.70
N PRO A 188 -19.75 1.22 6.30
CA PRO A 188 -20.30 2.42 6.92
C PRO A 188 -21.82 2.48 6.79
#